data_AF-M7CM10-F1
#
_entry.id   AF-M7CM10-F1
#
_cell.length_a   1.000
_cell.length_b   1.000
_cell.length_c   1.000
_cell.angle_alpha   90.00
_cell.angle_beta   90.00
_cell.angle_gamma   90.00
#
_symmetry.space_group_name_H-M   'P 1'
#
loop_
_entity.id
_entity.type
_entity.pdbx_description
1 polymer ?
#
loop_
_entity_poly.entity_id
_entity_poly.type
_entity_poly.pdbx_seq_one_letter_code
_entity_poly.pdbx_strand_id
1 'polypeptide(L)'
;MSWSDILYPSNPERRERVARLHQELINCIELNFDTTNELIGALNEHCHCKLHPIKMNMKGTIRDNCDLLLSAIRSIQDILQAIDARLKSNLEPDLYRKLHDFQEPDAKKMQILRSVATVLAPLQRRGPGHQLPGDRVSAILYADTITLAL
;
A
#
# COMPACT_ATOMS: atom_id res chain seq x y z
N MET A 1 -9.58 29.06 22.77
CA MET A 1 -8.34 28.96 23.59
C MET A 1 -7.78 27.57 23.41
N SER A 2 -6.47 27.48 23.12
CA SER A 2 -5.75 26.21 23.00
C SER A 2 -5.29 25.72 24.37
N TRP A 3 -5.12 24.40 24.55
CA TRP A 3 -4.49 23.83 25.75
C TRP A 3 -3.09 24.38 26.01
N SER A 4 -2.35 24.72 24.95
CA SER A 4 -1.02 25.35 25.10
C SER A 4 -1.09 26.75 25.73
N ASP A 5 -2.18 27.50 25.53
CA ASP A 5 -2.39 28.82 26.15
C ASP A 5 -2.56 28.72 27.66
N ILE A 6 -3.21 27.64 28.11
CA ILE A 6 -3.45 27.34 29.53
C ILE A 6 -2.19 26.79 30.20
N LEU A 7 -1.48 25.88 29.51
CA LEU A 7 -0.30 25.19 30.08
C LEU A 7 0.95 26.07 30.06
N TYR A 8 1.06 27.01 29.11
CA TYR A 8 2.24 27.84 28.92
C TYR A 8 1.86 29.33 28.78
N PRO A 9 1.21 29.95 29.78
CA PRO A 9 0.67 31.31 29.66
C PRO A 9 1.76 32.37 29.45
N SER A 10 2.95 32.18 30.04
CA SER A 10 4.07 33.12 29.96
C SER A 10 5.20 32.68 29.02
N ASN A 11 5.01 31.62 28.24
CA ASN A 11 6.06 31.09 27.35
C ASN A 11 5.55 30.94 25.91
N PRO A 12 5.54 32.03 25.12
CA PRO A 12 5.03 32.03 23.75
C PRO A 12 5.84 31.11 22.81
N GLU A 13 7.16 31.05 22.97
CA GLU A 13 8.02 30.18 22.15
C GLU A 13 7.66 28.70 22.30
N ARG A 14 7.38 28.26 23.53
CA ARG A 14 6.93 26.89 23.79
C ARG A 14 5.55 26.62 23.19
N ARG A 15 4.63 27.60 23.22
CA ARG A 15 3.30 27.46 22.59
C ARG A 15 3.42 27.29 21.08
N GLU A 16 4.21 28.13 20.43
CA GLU A 16 4.45 28.06 18.99
C GLU A 16 5.08 26.72 18.61
N ARG A 17 6.09 26.28 19.36
CA ARG A 17 6.72 24.96 19.13
C ARG A 17 5.73 23.81 19.25
N VAL A 18 4.86 23.83 20.26
CA VAL A 18 3.82 22.80 20.44
C VAL A 18 2.81 22.83 19.30
N ALA A 19 2.36 24.01 18.88
CA ALA A 19 1.44 24.15 17.76
C ALA A 19 2.05 23.61 16.46
N ARG A 20 3.32 23.94 16.19
CA ARG A 20 4.05 23.43 15.03
C ARG A 20 4.18 21.91 15.04
N LEU A 21 4.65 21.33 16.16
CA LEU A 21 4.78 19.88 16.29
C LEU A 21 3.44 19.15 16.17
N HIS A 22 2.36 19.75 16.69
CA HIS A 22 1.02 19.21 16.53
C HIS A 22 0.58 19.19 15.06
N GLN A 23 0.85 20.26 14.31
CA GLN A 23 0.55 20.31 12.88
C GLN A 23 1.42 19.33 12.08
N GLU A 24 2.71 19.22 12.38
CA GLU A 24 3.60 18.24 11.75
C GLU A 24 3.10 16.80 11.95
N LEU A 25 2.60 16.49 13.15
CA LEU A 25 1.99 15.19 13.44
C LEU A 25 0.71 14.94 12.63
N ILE A 26 -0.16 15.94 12.50
CA ILE A 26 -1.37 15.84 11.67
C ILE A 26 -0.99 15.59 10.20
N ASN A 27 -0.04 16.35 9.66
CA ASN A 27 0.42 16.20 8.28
C ASN A 27 1.02 14.81 8.03
N CYS A 28 1.76 14.26 9.01
CA CYS A 28 2.30 12.91 8.92
C CYS A 28 1.20 11.84 8.88
N ILE A 29 0.13 12.02 9.67
CA ILE A 29 -1.02 11.11 9.63
C ILE A 29 -1.72 11.21 8.28
N GLU A 30 -1.97 12.41 7.77
CA GLU A 30 -2.60 12.63 6.47
C GLU A 30 -1.82 11.95 5.34
N LEU A 31 -0.49 12.13 5.31
CA LEU A 31 0.39 11.44 4.37
C LEU A 31 0.23 9.91 4.43
N ASN A 32 0.13 9.33 5.63
CA ASN A 32 -0.09 7.89 5.77
C ASN A 32 -1.44 7.44 5.19
N PHE A 33 -2.50 8.25 5.29
CA PHE A 33 -3.79 7.95 4.65
C PHE A 33 -3.66 7.97 3.13
N ASP A 34 -2.99 8.99 2.58
CA ASP A 34 -2.78 9.12 1.13
C ASP A 34 -1.96 7.95 0.59
N THR A 35 -0.81 7.67 1.18
CA THR A 35 0.05 6.54 0.77
C THR A 35 -0.67 5.19 0.92
N THR A 36 -1.47 5.00 1.97
CA THR A 36 -2.26 3.76 2.12
C THR A 36 -3.32 3.66 1.02
N ASN A 37 -3.95 4.76 0.64
CA ASN A 37 -4.94 4.79 -0.44
C ASN A 37 -4.31 4.56 -1.83
N GLU A 38 -3.10 5.09 -2.07
CA GLU A 38 -2.32 4.80 -3.27
C GLU A 38 -2.02 3.31 -3.38
N LEU A 39 -1.56 2.69 -2.29
CA LEU A 39 -1.33 1.24 -2.23
C LEU A 39 -2.63 0.45 -2.48
N ILE A 40 -3.74 0.84 -1.85
CA ILE A 40 -5.06 0.25 -2.11
C ILE A 40 -5.44 0.37 -3.59
N GLY A 41 -5.21 1.53 -4.20
CA GLY A 41 -5.43 1.76 -5.62
C GLY A 41 -4.64 0.80 -6.50
N ALA A 42 -3.34 0.68 -6.25
CA ALA A 42 -2.46 -0.23 -6.98
C ALA A 42 -2.88 -1.71 -6.82
N LEU A 43 -3.24 -2.13 -5.61
CA LEU A 43 -3.71 -3.50 -5.34
C LEU A 43 -5.05 -3.80 -6.03
N ASN A 44 -5.96 -2.83 -6.05
CA ASN A 44 -7.24 -2.96 -6.74
C ASN A 44 -7.06 -3.00 -8.27
N GLU A 45 -6.17 -2.18 -8.82
CA GLU A 45 -5.91 -2.12 -10.26
C GLU A 45 -5.17 -3.36 -10.77
N HIS A 46 -4.09 -3.76 -10.10
CA HIS A 46 -3.16 -4.78 -10.61
C HIS A 46 -3.40 -6.18 -10.05
N CYS A 47 -3.92 -6.28 -8.82
CA CYS A 47 -4.21 -7.56 -8.19
C CYS A 47 -5.73 -7.87 -8.16
N HIS A 48 -6.56 -7.00 -8.75
CA HIS A 48 -8.03 -7.09 -8.74
C HIS A 48 -8.62 -7.28 -7.34
N CYS A 49 -8.00 -6.62 -6.35
CA CYS A 49 -8.51 -6.60 -4.99
C CYS A 49 -9.81 -5.77 -4.91
N LYS A 50 -10.51 -5.90 -3.78
CA LYS A 50 -11.72 -5.12 -3.45
C LYS A 50 -11.53 -4.39 -2.12
N LEU A 51 -10.43 -3.67 -2.02
CA LEU A 51 -10.14 -2.83 -0.86
C LEU A 51 -10.82 -1.47 -1.02
N HIS A 52 -11.35 -0.93 0.07
CA HIS A 52 -11.97 0.39 0.07
C HIS A 52 -10.97 1.43 0.56
N PRO A 53 -10.82 2.58 -0.13
CA PRO A 53 -10.03 3.69 0.38
C PRO A 53 -10.52 4.14 1.75
N ILE A 54 -9.57 4.51 2.61
CA ILE A 54 -9.83 5.06 3.94
C ILE A 54 -9.76 6.58 3.91
N LYS A 55 -10.46 7.22 4.85
CA LYS A 55 -10.47 8.68 4.97
C LYS A 55 -10.18 9.10 6.39
N MET A 56 -9.28 10.07 6.52
CA MET A 56 -8.96 10.67 7.80
C MET A 56 -10.17 11.42 8.37
N ASN A 57 -10.48 11.18 9.64
CA ASN A 57 -11.45 11.95 10.39
C ASN A 57 -10.76 13.15 11.05
N MET A 58 -10.80 14.30 10.37
CA MET A 58 -10.23 15.57 10.87
C MET A 58 -10.87 16.08 12.17
N LYS A 59 -12.07 15.58 12.53
CA LYS A 59 -12.75 15.91 13.80
C LYS A 59 -12.52 14.86 14.89
N GLY A 60 -11.91 13.72 14.54
CA GLY A 60 -11.62 12.63 15.45
C GLY A 60 -10.31 12.84 16.20
N THR A 61 -10.01 11.93 17.13
CA THR A 61 -8.71 11.96 17.79
C THR A 61 -7.63 11.38 16.88
N ILE A 62 -6.36 11.69 17.18
CA ILE A 62 -5.22 11.06 16.52
C ILE A 62 -5.27 9.53 16.67
N ARG A 63 -5.66 9.04 17.86
CA ARG A 63 -5.80 7.61 18.14
C ARG A 63 -6.82 6.95 17.22
N ASP A 64 -8.00 7.53 17.06
CA ASP A 64 -9.05 6.97 16.19
C ASP A 64 -8.56 6.87 14.74
N ASN A 65 -7.83 7.87 14.26
CA ASN A 65 -7.24 7.86 12.92
C ASN A 65 -6.13 6.79 12.77
N CYS A 66 -5.29 6.61 13.80
CA CYS A 66 -4.29 5.54 13.81
C CYS A 66 -4.94 4.15 13.84
N ASP A 67 -6.05 3.97 14.57
CA ASP A 67 -6.78 2.70 14.63
C ASP A 67 -7.40 2.36 13.26
N LEU A 68 -7.92 3.36 12.54
CA LEU A 68 -8.39 3.21 11.15
C LEU A 68 -7.26 2.78 10.21
N LEU A 69 -6.10 3.45 10.27
CA LEU A 69 -4.92 3.09 9.50
C LEU A 69 -4.47 1.65 9.78
N LEU A 70 -4.38 1.28 11.05
CA LEU A 70 -3.97 -0.06 11.46
C LEU A 70 -4.94 -1.13 10.94
N SER A 71 -6.24 -0.87 10.97
CA SER A 71 -7.25 -1.77 10.40
C SER A 71 -7.10 -1.94 8.88
N ALA A 72 -6.82 -0.85 8.17
CA ALA A 72 -6.58 -0.90 6.73
C ALA A 72 -5.31 -1.70 6.38
N ILE A 73 -4.21 -1.43 7.10
CA ILE A 73 -2.94 -2.14 6.91
C ILE A 73 -3.10 -3.64 7.18
N ARG A 74 -3.82 -4.03 8.24
CA ARG A 74 -4.13 -5.44 8.52
C ARG A 74 -4.92 -6.07 7.37
N SER A 75 -5.92 -5.37 6.85
CA SER A 75 -6.73 -5.87 5.73
C SER A 75 -5.88 -6.06 4.46
N ILE A 76 -4.94 -5.14 4.20
CA ILE A 76 -3.97 -5.25 3.10
C ILE A 76 -3.07 -6.48 3.32
N GLN A 77 -2.52 -6.64 4.53
CA GLN A 77 -1.66 -7.77 4.87
C GLN A 77 -2.36 -9.12 4.70
N ASP A 78 -3.61 -9.25 5.15
CA ASP A 78 -4.39 -10.48 5.01
C ASP A 78 -4.60 -10.85 3.53
N ILE A 79 -4.87 -9.86 2.68
CA ILE A 79 -5.02 -10.06 1.24
C ILE A 79 -3.71 -10.47 0.59
N LEU A 80 -2.61 -9.80 0.93
CA LEU A 80 -1.28 -10.13 0.40
C LEU A 80 -0.85 -11.54 0.81
N GLN A 81 -1.11 -11.93 2.06
CA GLN A 81 -0.87 -13.30 2.53
C GLN A 81 -1.72 -14.33 1.78
N ALA A 82 -2.99 -14.01 1.51
CA ALA A 82 -3.85 -14.89 0.71
C ALA A 82 -3.36 -15.02 -0.73
N ILE A 83 -2.84 -13.94 -1.34
CA ILE A 83 -2.23 -13.98 -2.67
C ILE A 83 -0.97 -14.84 -2.63
N ASP A 84 -0.07 -14.60 -1.69
CA ASP A 84 1.19 -15.34 -1.55
C ASP A 84 0.95 -16.84 -1.33
N ALA A 85 0.04 -17.21 -0.41
CA ALA A 85 -0.31 -18.61 -0.15
C ALA A 85 -0.82 -19.33 -1.41
N ARG A 86 -1.57 -18.61 -2.27
CA ARG A 86 -2.09 -19.16 -3.53
C ARG A 86 -1.01 -19.24 -4.60
N LEU A 87 -0.10 -18.27 -4.66
CA LEU A 87 1.07 -18.38 -5.53
C LEU A 87 1.88 -19.62 -5.16
N LYS A 88 2.13 -19.82 -3.87
CA LYS A 88 2.84 -20.98 -3.34
C LYS A 88 2.16 -22.31 -3.66
N SER A 89 0.83 -22.37 -3.66
CA SER A 89 0.09 -23.60 -3.94
C SER A 89 -0.06 -23.92 -5.43
N ASN A 90 -0.01 -22.92 -6.31
CA ASN A 90 -0.29 -23.09 -7.74
C ASN A 90 0.96 -22.99 -8.64
N LEU A 91 2.06 -22.45 -8.13
CA LEU A 91 3.33 -22.42 -8.85
C LEU A 91 4.16 -23.65 -8.49
N GLU A 92 4.95 -24.13 -9.44
CA GLU A 92 6.00 -25.11 -9.12
C GLU A 92 6.97 -24.53 -8.07
N PRO A 93 7.45 -25.34 -7.12
CA PRO A 93 8.30 -24.86 -6.02
C PRO A 93 9.54 -24.08 -6.49
N ASP A 94 10.15 -24.50 -7.61
CA ASP A 94 11.31 -23.80 -8.19
C ASP A 94 10.94 -22.42 -8.75
N LEU A 95 9.76 -22.31 -9.38
CA LEU A 95 9.26 -21.06 -9.93
C LEU A 95 8.82 -20.08 -8.83
N TYR A 96 8.17 -20.58 -7.77
CA TYR A 96 7.84 -19.78 -6.60
C TYR A 96 9.10 -19.29 -5.87
N ARG A 97 10.12 -20.15 -5.71
CA ARG A 97 11.42 -19.75 -5.15
C ARG A 97 12.08 -18.64 -5.97
N LYS A 98 12.10 -18.76 -7.30
CA LYS A 98 12.67 -17.74 -8.19
C LYS A 98 11.89 -16.42 -8.17
N LEU A 99 10.58 -16.47 -7.91
CA LEU A 99 9.76 -15.28 -7.71
C LEU A 99 10.10 -14.57 -6.39
N HIS A 100 10.33 -15.35 -5.33
CA HIS A 100 10.68 -14.81 -4.01
C HIS A 100 12.12 -14.29 -3.95
N ASP A 101 13.06 -15.04 -4.53
CA ASP A 101 14.49 -14.73 -4.55
C ASP A 101 14.84 -14.14 -5.91
N PHE A 102 14.42 -12.89 -6.15
CA PHE A 102 14.48 -12.20 -7.44
C PHE A 102 15.92 -11.74 -7.82
N GLN A 103 16.89 -12.66 -7.78
CA GLN A 103 18.29 -12.45 -8.16
C GLN A 103 18.58 -12.80 -9.63
N GLU A 104 17.56 -13.14 -10.41
CA GLU A 104 17.73 -13.55 -11.82
C GLU A 104 17.92 -12.34 -12.77
N PRO A 105 18.58 -12.51 -13.93
CA PRO A 105 18.66 -11.48 -14.97
C PRO A 105 17.28 -11.04 -15.47
N ASP A 106 17.16 -9.78 -15.92
CA ASP A 106 15.88 -9.13 -16.29
C ASP A 106 15.05 -9.90 -17.34
N ALA A 107 15.69 -10.56 -18.30
CA ALA A 107 15.01 -11.40 -19.28
C ALA A 107 14.27 -12.60 -18.63
N LYS A 108 14.89 -13.23 -17.62
CA LYS A 108 14.27 -14.33 -16.88
C LYS A 108 13.22 -13.82 -15.89
N LYS A 109 13.45 -12.66 -15.27
CA LYS A 109 12.43 -11.99 -14.44
C LYS A 109 11.12 -11.78 -15.22
N MET A 110 11.21 -11.27 -16.44
CA MET A 110 10.05 -11.09 -17.32
C MET A 110 9.34 -12.41 -17.68
N GLN A 111 10.09 -13.50 -17.86
CA GLN A 111 9.52 -14.82 -18.12
C GLN A 111 8.81 -15.40 -16.90
N ILE A 112 9.40 -15.23 -15.71
CA ILE A 112 8.80 -15.63 -14.43
C ILE A 112 7.50 -14.87 -14.21
N LEU A 113 7.50 -13.54 -14.38
CA LEU A 113 6.31 -12.70 -14.25
C LEU A 113 5.18 -13.10 -15.22
N ARG A 114 5.50 -13.42 -16.48
CA ARG A 114 4.52 -13.93 -17.45
C ARG A 114 3.89 -15.26 -17.02
N SER A 115 4.69 -16.14 -16.43
CA SER A 115 4.24 -17.44 -15.94
C SER A 115 3.30 -17.26 -14.74
N VAL A 116 3.65 -16.36 -13.82
CA VAL A 116 2.81 -15.98 -12.68
C VAL A 116 1.50 -15.33 -13.12
N ALA A 117 1.55 -14.38 -14.05
CA ALA A 117 0.36 -13.73 -14.61
C ALA A 117 -0.60 -14.76 -15.25
N THR A 118 -0.07 -15.80 -15.89
CA THR A 118 -0.88 -16.89 -16.47
C THR A 118 -1.59 -17.71 -15.38
N VAL A 119 -0.92 -17.98 -14.26
CA VAL A 119 -1.52 -18.69 -13.11
C VAL A 119 -2.56 -17.83 -12.39
N LEU A 120 -2.38 -16.50 -12.39
CA LEU A 120 -3.35 -15.56 -11.86
C LEU A 120 -4.50 -15.26 -12.85
N ALA A 121 -4.37 -15.55 -14.15
CA ALA A 121 -5.37 -15.24 -15.16
C ALA A 121 -6.76 -15.90 -14.96
N PRO A 122 -6.87 -17.16 -14.50
CA PRO A 122 -8.17 -17.74 -14.12
C PRO A 122 -8.86 -16.97 -12.98
N LEU A 123 -8.10 -16.22 -12.17
CA LEU A 123 -8.63 -15.39 -11.10
C LEU A 123 -9.19 -14.06 -11.63
N GLN A 124 -8.69 -13.62 -12.78
CA GLN A 124 -9.08 -12.39 -13.45
C GLN A 124 -10.41 -12.51 -14.20
N ARG A 125 -10.85 -13.72 -14.60
CA ARG A 125 -12.07 -13.94 -15.41
C ARG A 125 -13.40 -13.85 -14.65
N ARG A 126 -13.42 -13.35 -13.41
CA ARG A 126 -14.67 -13.13 -12.63
C ARG A 126 -15.13 -11.67 -12.57
N GLY A 127 -14.59 -10.79 -13.42
CA GLY A 127 -15.08 -9.43 -13.68
C GLY A 127 -15.28 -9.19 -15.19
N PRO A 128 -16.21 -8.31 -15.60
CA PRO A 128 -16.57 -8.15 -17.01
C PRO A 128 -15.38 -7.59 -17.80
N GLY A 129 -15.09 -8.26 -18.90
CA GLY A 129 -13.83 -8.14 -19.63
C GLY A 129 -13.58 -6.76 -20.20
N HIS A 130 -12.32 -6.31 -20.09
CA HIS A 130 -11.67 -5.45 -21.05
C HIS A 130 -10.29 -6.05 -21.34
N GLN A 131 -10.05 -6.39 -22.60
CA GLN A 131 -8.76 -6.79 -23.14
C GLN A 131 -7.78 -5.61 -22.98
N LEU A 132 -6.71 -5.76 -22.20
CA LEU A 132 -5.70 -4.71 -22.07
C LEU A 132 -4.79 -4.70 -23.31
N PRO A 133 -4.57 -3.54 -23.97
CA PRO A 133 -3.64 -3.40 -25.09
C PRO A 133 -2.18 -3.50 -24.60
N GLY A 134 -1.33 -4.09 -25.44
CA GLY A 134 0.01 -4.61 -25.13
C GLY A 134 1.07 -3.61 -24.65
N ASP A 135 0.76 -2.33 -24.51
CA ASP A 135 1.73 -1.28 -24.14
C ASP A 135 1.78 -0.95 -22.64
N ARG A 136 0.88 -1.53 -21.82
CA ARG A 136 0.78 -1.24 -20.37
C ARG A 136 1.55 -2.19 -19.46
N VAL A 137 2.18 -3.23 -20.00
CA VAL A 137 3.10 -4.11 -19.23
C VAL A 137 4.31 -3.30 -18.71
N SER A 138 4.63 -2.19 -19.38
CA SER A 138 5.67 -1.21 -19.02
C SER A 138 5.43 -0.53 -17.66
N ALA A 139 4.17 -0.35 -17.25
CA ALA A 139 3.85 0.37 -16.01
C ALA A 139 4.07 -0.50 -14.75
N ILE A 140 3.94 -1.82 -14.90
CA ILE A 140 4.19 -2.79 -13.81
C ILE A 140 5.67 -2.78 -13.41
N LEU A 141 6.58 -2.48 -14.35
CA LEU A 141 8.02 -2.42 -14.11
C LEU A 141 8.48 -1.19 -13.30
N TYR A 142 7.68 -0.12 -13.21
CA TYR A 142 8.08 1.08 -12.46
C TYR A 142 7.79 0.99 -10.95
N ALA A 143 6.87 0.11 -10.54
CA ALA A 143 6.53 -0.07 -9.12
C ALA A 143 7.62 -0.78 -8.30
N ASP A 144 8.49 -1.56 -8.95
CA ASP A 144 9.62 -2.25 -8.29
C ASP A 144 10.73 -1.28 -7.82
N THR A 145 10.71 -0.02 -8.24
CA THR A 145 11.66 0.99 -7.74
C THR A 145 11.28 1.53 -6.36
N ILE A 146 10.01 1.43 -5.96
CA ILE A 146 9.52 2.04 -4.72
C ILE A 146 9.65 1.08 -3.51
N THR A 147 9.69 -0.24 -3.74
CA THR A 147 9.82 -1.22 -2.64
C THR A 147 11.29 -1.50 -2.24
N LEU A 148 12.27 -1.03 -3.01
CA LEU A 148 13.70 -1.17 -2.69
C LEU A 148 14.30 0.03 -1.93
N ALA A 149 13.47 1.00 -1.51
CA ALA A 149 13.91 2.21 -0.81
C ALA A 149 13.35 2.38 0.62
N LEU A 150 12.77 1.33 1.21
CA LEU A 150 12.40 1.25 2.63
C LEU A 150 13.02 0.02 3.31
#